data_AF-A0A961CUE9-F1
#
_entry.id   AF-A0A961CUE9-F1
#
_cell.length_a   1.000
_cell.length_b   1.000
_cell.length_c   1.000
_cell.angle_alpha   90.00
_cell.angle_beta   90.00
_cell.angle_gamma   90.00
#
_symmetry.space_group_name_H-M   'P 1'
#
loop_
_entity.id
_entity.type
_entity.pdbx_description
1 polymer ?
#
loop_
_entity_poly.entity_id
_entity_poly.type
_entity_poly.pdbx_seq_one_letter_code
_entity_poly.pdbx_strand_id
1 'polypeptide(L)'
;MDSAPTSTSTATSTVTDPEAEVRRDAAHLLGLSEWDPAAVDPGILTTVTSERNGTAATAARMRRYIRHLLDHPVSHVPDRSELWRTMLEHCERLTPVQAYTLRNLMGPTSSPAGDGGYAPMPPEVHLEFPRDDAVDLGAQCGWHFLVGSLWDAEGNEYGIEFMLFEQAMYPPAFARELGLSPLDNLVAEVQFAISTRGDRHHQAEPLVTLGTSGLIRTGTSPFSFRVGANSFESLERDSLMPMRVRSVGVDLGGEQPLPLRCDLVLTGGKAVLEQGDHGAMPSVAGIGTFYYSVPRIDIDPQESSISIDGRQIPVVRGELWFDHQWGFLSGTSPDPVLRASDSITAPNPGGWDWFMTHLSGDRQVTVFAPHSNEFADFYGCTGDTPPPTMTRRVGGTFMDSNASTRLVWGTVHVDRWVKVMHTPNPQRYPATATWYPNHYRFEFDDLPDDISELTLTPIVEGGQSAFFSHGVQICEGAVVVSDRDGNDIGRGFAEAVAFADTLRNRLRLAGLPDTDEMAALAAEPTPSPELAAANAAFVAAHPDEMAAIVAAAKGLEFFMEPSSEA
;
A
#
# COMPACT_ATOMS: atom_id res chain seq x y z
N MET A 1 43.74 -15.94 -7.82
CA MET A 1 43.19 -17.13 -7.14
C MET A 1 43.27 -16.84 -5.66
N ASP A 2 42.23 -16.23 -5.12
CA ASP A 2 41.97 -16.22 -3.68
C ASP A 2 40.46 -16.32 -3.55
N SER A 3 40.04 -17.42 -2.93
CA SER A 3 38.67 -17.86 -2.74
C SER A 3 37.97 -16.98 -1.72
N ALA A 4 36.88 -16.33 -2.13
CA ALA A 4 35.95 -15.67 -1.24
C ALA A 4 35.29 -16.72 -0.31
N PRO A 5 35.11 -16.42 0.99
CA PRO A 5 34.48 -17.35 1.91
C PRO A 5 32.97 -17.38 1.68
N THR A 6 32.47 -18.55 1.28
CA THR A 6 31.05 -18.92 1.40
C THR A 6 30.68 -18.98 2.88
N SER A 7 30.04 -17.93 3.38
CA SER A 7 29.34 -17.93 4.66
C SER A 7 27.89 -18.33 4.40
N THR A 8 27.60 -19.62 4.51
CA THR A 8 26.24 -20.11 4.74
C THR A 8 25.86 -19.79 6.18
N SER A 9 25.34 -18.59 6.41
CA SER A 9 24.66 -18.25 7.65
C SER A 9 23.22 -18.76 7.54
N THR A 10 22.96 -19.93 8.10
CA THR A 10 21.61 -20.33 8.49
C THR A 10 21.17 -19.43 9.64
N ALA A 11 20.60 -18.28 9.31
CA ALA A 11 19.89 -17.45 10.27
C ALA A 11 18.57 -18.13 10.63
N THR A 12 18.64 -19.07 11.58
CA THR A 12 17.47 -19.49 12.38
C THR A 12 16.91 -18.26 13.08
N SER A 13 15.71 -17.87 12.68
CA SER A 13 14.89 -16.84 13.34
C SER A 13 14.81 -17.11 14.84
N THR A 14 15.29 -16.18 15.66
CA THR A 14 15.27 -16.23 17.13
C THR A 14 13.99 -15.64 17.71
N VAL A 15 12.83 -16.07 17.24
CA VAL A 15 11.57 -15.92 18.00
C VAL A 15 11.00 -17.31 18.26
N THR A 16 11.38 -17.89 19.40
CA THR A 16 10.93 -19.23 19.83
C THR A 16 9.50 -19.22 20.41
N ASP A 17 8.91 -18.05 20.67
CA ASP A 17 7.52 -17.91 21.13
C ASP A 17 6.73 -16.90 20.28
N PRO A 18 5.85 -17.36 19.38
CA PRO A 18 4.96 -16.49 18.59
C PRO A 18 4.09 -15.55 19.44
N GLU A 19 3.71 -15.90 20.68
CA GLU A 19 2.96 -14.95 21.52
C GLU A 19 3.83 -13.80 22.03
N ALA A 20 5.14 -14.03 22.21
CA ALA A 20 6.06 -12.96 22.60
C ALA A 20 6.21 -11.94 21.47
N GLU A 21 6.19 -12.40 20.21
CA GLU A 21 6.15 -11.55 19.04
C GLU A 21 4.94 -10.63 19.03
N VAL A 22 3.75 -11.21 19.25
CA VAL A 22 2.47 -10.46 19.32
C VAL A 22 2.53 -9.38 20.40
N ARG A 23 3.04 -9.71 21.58
CA ARG A 23 3.16 -8.76 22.69
C ARG A 23 4.17 -7.66 22.41
N ARG A 24 5.32 -7.97 21.79
CA ARG A 24 6.30 -6.96 21.39
C ARG A 24 5.69 -5.99 20.38
N ASP A 25 5.07 -6.50 19.31
CA ASP A 25 4.48 -5.65 18.26
C ASP A 25 3.35 -4.78 18.82
N ALA A 26 2.53 -5.33 19.73
CA ALA A 26 1.52 -4.55 20.45
C ALA A 26 2.15 -3.44 21.32
N ALA A 27 3.28 -3.70 21.99
CA ALA A 27 3.98 -2.68 22.77
C ALA A 27 4.50 -1.54 21.89
N HIS A 28 5.12 -1.87 20.75
CA HIS A 28 5.66 -0.89 19.81
C HIS A 28 4.55 -0.05 19.17
N LEU A 29 3.42 -0.66 18.80
CA LEU A 29 2.22 0.07 18.33
C LEU A 29 1.63 0.99 19.40
N LEU A 30 1.86 0.73 20.69
CA LEU A 30 1.49 1.60 21.81
C LEU A 30 2.56 2.66 22.13
N GLY A 31 3.68 2.70 21.39
CA GLY A 31 4.80 3.61 21.63
C GLY A 31 5.69 3.23 22.82
N LEU A 32 5.59 1.99 23.30
CA LEU A 32 6.43 1.42 24.37
C LEU A 32 7.64 0.72 23.76
N SER A 33 8.80 0.75 24.42
CA SER A 33 10.00 0.05 23.97
C SER A 33 9.92 -1.48 24.16
N GLU A 34 9.18 -1.91 25.17
CA GLU A 34 8.97 -3.32 25.52
C GLU A 34 7.57 -3.54 26.09
N TRP A 35 7.13 -4.81 26.11
CA TRP A 35 5.85 -5.18 26.68
C TRP A 35 5.90 -5.15 28.22
N ASP A 36 5.31 -4.12 28.81
CA ASP A 36 5.08 -4.00 30.24
C ASP A 36 3.57 -3.98 30.55
N PRO A 37 3.00 -5.07 31.11
CA PRO A 37 1.59 -5.13 31.53
C PRO A 37 1.14 -3.98 32.44
N ALA A 38 2.04 -3.38 33.22
CA ALA A 38 1.71 -2.27 34.10
C ALA A 38 1.53 -0.93 33.35
N ALA A 39 2.10 -0.82 32.15
CA ALA A 39 2.01 0.36 31.28
C ALA A 39 0.91 0.26 30.21
N VAL A 40 0.22 -0.87 30.12
CA VAL A 40 -0.81 -1.14 29.10
C VAL A 40 -2.21 -0.97 29.71
N ASP A 41 -3.12 -0.34 28.97
CA ASP A 41 -4.53 -0.24 29.34
C ASP A 41 -5.12 -1.63 29.67
N PRO A 42 -5.83 -1.81 30.81
CA PRO A 42 -6.35 -3.13 31.21
C PRO A 42 -7.26 -3.81 30.17
N GLY A 43 -8.01 -3.03 29.37
CA GLY A 43 -8.84 -3.56 28.29
C GLY A 43 -8.01 -4.08 27.11
N ILE A 44 -6.96 -3.35 26.73
CA ILE A 44 -5.98 -3.78 25.72
C ILE A 44 -5.20 -5.00 26.21
N LEU A 45 -4.72 -5.00 27.46
CA LEU A 45 -4.04 -6.13 28.06
C LEU A 45 -4.92 -7.39 27.98
N THR A 46 -6.20 -7.26 28.34
CA THR A 46 -7.18 -8.35 28.29
C THR A 46 -7.38 -8.89 26.89
N THR A 47 -7.50 -8.02 25.88
CA THR A 47 -7.78 -8.41 24.50
C THR A 47 -6.55 -8.99 23.80
N VAL A 48 -5.39 -8.33 23.90
CA VAL A 48 -4.11 -8.80 23.33
C VAL A 48 -3.73 -10.19 23.85
N THR A 49 -3.92 -10.45 25.14
CA THR A 49 -3.59 -11.74 25.79
C THR A 49 -4.71 -12.77 25.76
N SER A 50 -5.86 -12.44 25.15
CA SER A 50 -7.00 -13.35 25.06
C SER A 50 -6.72 -14.53 24.12
N GLU A 51 -7.35 -15.68 24.40
CA GLU A 51 -7.33 -16.83 23.49
C GLU A 51 -7.83 -16.47 22.09
N ARG A 52 -8.81 -15.55 21.99
CA ARG A 52 -9.39 -15.10 20.72
C ARG A 52 -8.36 -14.44 19.80
N ASN A 53 -7.43 -13.66 20.38
CA ASN A 53 -6.34 -12.99 19.68
C ASN A 53 -5.08 -13.86 19.55
N GLY A 54 -4.99 -14.96 20.31
CA GLY A 54 -3.82 -15.83 20.35
C GLY A 54 -3.51 -16.49 19.01
N THR A 55 -2.24 -16.84 18.81
CA THR A 55 -1.71 -17.33 17.53
C THR A 55 -2.37 -18.63 17.05
N ALA A 56 -2.77 -19.50 17.97
CA ALA A 56 -3.49 -20.74 17.65
C ALA A 56 -4.92 -20.47 17.13
N ALA A 57 -5.62 -19.48 17.68
CA ALA A 57 -6.96 -19.10 17.24
C ALA A 57 -6.91 -18.44 15.86
N THR A 58 -5.91 -17.59 15.62
CA THR A 58 -5.65 -17.02 14.29
C THR A 58 -5.37 -18.10 13.25
N ALA A 59 -4.51 -19.06 13.57
CA ALA A 59 -4.25 -20.21 12.70
C ALA A 59 -5.50 -21.09 12.47
N ALA A 60 -6.33 -21.30 13.49
CA ALA A 60 -7.55 -22.08 13.36
C ALA A 60 -8.55 -21.44 12.38
N ARG A 61 -8.72 -20.10 12.43
CA ARG A 61 -9.53 -19.34 11.48
C ARG A 61 -8.97 -19.45 10.06
N MET A 62 -7.65 -19.29 9.91
CA MET A 62 -6.98 -19.39 8.62
C MET A 62 -7.14 -20.78 7.98
N ARG A 63 -6.94 -21.86 8.75
CA ARG A 63 -7.16 -23.24 8.26
C ARG A 63 -8.60 -23.48 7.82
N ARG A 64 -9.59 -22.93 8.53
CA ARG A 64 -11.00 -23.02 8.10
C ARG A 64 -11.19 -22.33 6.77
N TYR A 65 -10.58 -21.17 6.56
CA TYR A 65 -10.67 -20.45 5.31
C TYR A 65 -9.98 -21.18 4.16
N ILE A 66 -8.77 -21.68 4.36
CA ILE A 66 -8.07 -22.43 3.32
C ILE A 66 -8.87 -23.67 2.89
N ARG A 67 -9.52 -24.38 3.83
CA ARG A 67 -10.43 -25.49 3.48
C ARG A 67 -11.65 -25.00 2.70
N HIS A 68 -12.21 -23.86 3.08
CA HIS A 68 -13.31 -23.26 2.31
C HIS A 68 -12.90 -22.96 0.86
N LEU A 69 -11.70 -22.41 0.63
CA LEU A 69 -11.17 -22.20 -0.72
C LEU A 69 -11.04 -23.51 -1.52
N LEU A 70 -10.53 -24.57 -0.89
CA LEU A 70 -10.40 -25.89 -1.51
C LEU A 70 -11.75 -26.52 -1.87
N ASP A 71 -12.79 -26.24 -1.08
CA ASP A 71 -14.15 -26.75 -1.31
C ASP A 71 -14.96 -25.88 -2.30
N HIS A 72 -14.51 -24.66 -2.60
CA HIS A 72 -15.20 -23.67 -3.45
C HIS A 72 -14.26 -23.11 -4.54
N PRO A 73 -13.77 -23.95 -5.46
CA PRO A 73 -12.89 -23.48 -6.52
C PRO A 73 -13.59 -22.47 -7.45
N VAL A 74 -12.86 -21.43 -7.83
CA VAL A 74 -13.34 -20.41 -8.77
C VAL A 74 -13.10 -20.91 -10.21
N SER A 75 -14.08 -20.73 -11.09
CA SER A 75 -13.96 -21.13 -12.50
C SER A 75 -13.15 -20.14 -13.32
N HIS A 76 -12.58 -20.63 -14.43
CA HIS A 76 -11.84 -19.85 -15.44
C HIS A 76 -10.52 -19.23 -14.98
N VAL A 77 -10.00 -19.60 -13.82
CA VAL A 77 -8.74 -19.09 -13.26
C VAL A 77 -7.73 -20.23 -13.06
N PRO A 78 -6.42 -19.94 -12.97
CA PRO A 78 -5.42 -20.94 -12.62
C PRO A 78 -5.69 -21.60 -11.26
N ASP A 79 -5.45 -22.91 -11.16
CA ASP A 79 -5.63 -23.66 -9.91
C ASP A 79 -4.50 -23.34 -8.92
N ARG A 80 -4.87 -22.95 -7.69
CA ARG A 80 -3.94 -22.72 -6.56
C ARG A 80 -4.11 -23.73 -5.43
N SER A 81 -4.87 -24.81 -5.64
CA SER A 81 -5.18 -25.79 -4.61
C SER A 81 -3.95 -26.48 -4.01
N GLU A 82 -2.88 -26.66 -4.80
CA GLU A 82 -1.62 -27.22 -4.30
C GLU A 82 -0.96 -26.30 -3.27
N LEU A 83 -0.77 -25.02 -3.61
CA LEU A 83 -0.28 -23.99 -2.70
C LEU A 83 -1.08 -23.96 -1.39
N TRP A 84 -2.41 -23.97 -1.50
CA TRP A 84 -3.30 -23.95 -0.33
C TRP A 84 -3.17 -25.19 0.56
N ARG A 85 -3.01 -26.39 -0.03
CA ARG A 85 -2.75 -27.61 0.74
C ARG A 85 -1.41 -27.53 1.46
N THR A 86 -0.36 -27.04 0.79
CA THR A 86 0.95 -26.85 1.42
C THR A 86 0.89 -25.83 2.56
N MET A 87 0.17 -24.71 2.39
CA MET A 87 -0.03 -23.74 3.47
C MET A 87 -0.71 -24.34 4.72
N LEU A 88 -1.64 -25.29 4.56
CA LEU A 88 -2.29 -25.95 5.71
C LEU A 88 -1.29 -26.68 6.62
N GLU A 89 -0.21 -27.22 6.05
CA GLU A 89 0.84 -27.96 6.77
C GLU A 89 1.65 -27.04 7.69
N HIS A 90 1.67 -25.73 7.40
CA HIS A 90 2.41 -24.72 8.15
C HIS A 90 1.51 -23.80 9.00
N CYS A 91 0.21 -24.09 9.08
CA CYS A 91 -0.78 -23.23 9.71
C CYS A 91 -1.22 -23.73 11.10
N GLU A 92 -0.26 -23.92 12.02
CA GLU A 92 -0.54 -24.34 13.41
C GLU A 92 -0.69 -23.19 14.39
N ARG A 93 0.20 -22.21 14.31
CA ARG A 93 0.21 -20.97 15.07
C ARG A 93 0.63 -19.85 14.13
N LEU A 94 -0.14 -18.78 14.07
CA LEU A 94 0.16 -17.63 13.22
C LEU A 94 0.15 -16.36 14.05
N THR A 95 1.25 -15.61 14.03
CA THR A 95 1.27 -14.21 14.42
C THR A 95 0.45 -13.36 13.43
N PRO A 96 0.06 -12.12 13.78
CA PRO A 96 -0.59 -11.19 12.85
C PRO A 96 0.18 -11.02 11.54
N VAL A 97 1.50 -10.81 11.59
CA VAL A 97 2.34 -10.67 10.39
C VAL A 97 2.37 -11.95 9.55
N GLN A 98 2.44 -13.13 10.17
CA GLN A 98 2.38 -14.40 9.45
C GLN A 98 1.02 -14.59 8.76
N ALA A 99 -0.08 -14.34 9.47
CA ALA A 99 -1.43 -14.48 8.93
C ALA A 99 -1.69 -13.49 7.78
N TYR A 100 -1.26 -12.24 7.94
CA TYR A 100 -1.36 -11.20 6.92
C TYR A 100 -0.51 -11.51 5.68
N THR A 101 0.72 -11.98 5.88
CA THR A 101 1.61 -12.36 4.77
C THR A 101 1.06 -13.58 4.03
N LEU A 102 0.54 -14.58 4.75
CA LEU A 102 -0.14 -15.74 4.16
C LEU A 102 -1.32 -15.31 3.29
N ARG A 103 -2.19 -14.41 3.78
CA ARG A 103 -3.31 -13.88 2.98
C ARG A 103 -2.84 -13.26 1.68
N ASN A 104 -1.76 -12.48 1.71
CA ASN A 104 -1.19 -11.84 0.54
C ASN A 104 -0.47 -12.81 -0.43
N LEU A 105 -0.11 -14.01 0.03
CA LEU A 105 0.46 -15.07 -0.82
C LEU A 105 -0.59 -16.02 -1.41
N MET A 106 -1.84 -15.99 -0.93
CA MET A 106 -2.90 -16.89 -1.44
C MET A 106 -3.38 -16.56 -2.85
N GLY A 107 -3.11 -15.33 -3.32
CA GLY A 107 -3.48 -14.83 -4.65
C GLY A 107 -4.91 -14.28 -4.77
N PRO A 108 -5.24 -13.64 -5.91
CA PRO A 108 -6.53 -12.98 -6.12
C PRO A 108 -7.74 -13.92 -6.01
N THR A 109 -7.58 -15.20 -6.36
CA THR A 109 -8.63 -16.23 -6.26
C THR A 109 -9.04 -16.53 -4.82
N SER A 110 -8.23 -16.13 -3.84
CA SER A 110 -8.59 -16.19 -2.42
C SER A 110 -9.51 -15.06 -1.96
N SER A 111 -9.89 -14.17 -2.86
CA SER A 111 -10.80 -13.05 -2.64
C SER A 111 -11.79 -13.00 -3.80
N PRO A 112 -12.89 -13.79 -3.77
CA PRO A 112 -13.94 -13.68 -4.78
C PRO A 112 -14.87 -12.50 -4.50
N ALA A 113 -15.41 -11.88 -5.56
CA ALA A 113 -16.54 -10.94 -5.45
C ALA A 113 -17.89 -11.68 -5.36
N GLY A 114 -18.92 -10.97 -4.90
CA GLY A 114 -20.31 -11.38 -5.06
C GLY A 114 -20.81 -12.31 -3.95
N ASP A 115 -21.65 -13.29 -4.30
CA ASP A 115 -22.29 -14.16 -3.31
C ASP A 115 -21.25 -15.01 -2.56
N GLY A 116 -21.19 -14.85 -1.23
CA GLY A 116 -20.13 -15.42 -0.38
C GLY A 116 -18.79 -14.66 -0.38
N GLY A 117 -18.61 -13.67 -1.25
CA GLY A 117 -17.40 -12.88 -1.44
C GLY A 117 -17.44 -11.46 -0.86
N TYR A 118 -16.59 -10.57 -1.40
CA TYR A 118 -16.62 -9.13 -1.12
C TYR A 118 -17.73 -8.43 -1.92
N ALA A 119 -18.27 -7.35 -1.37
CA ALA A 119 -19.28 -6.56 -2.05
C ALA A 119 -18.66 -5.92 -3.32
N PRO A 120 -19.29 -6.08 -4.50
CA PRO A 120 -18.81 -5.45 -5.71
C PRO A 120 -18.99 -3.93 -5.64
N MET A 121 -18.09 -3.19 -6.28
CA MET A 121 -18.24 -1.74 -6.44
C MET A 121 -19.51 -1.43 -7.26
N PRO A 122 -20.30 -0.41 -6.88
CA PRO A 122 -21.51 -0.04 -7.62
C PRO A 122 -21.17 0.49 -9.03
N PRO A 123 -22.13 0.42 -9.97
CA PRO A 123 -21.94 0.95 -11.33
C PRO A 123 -21.90 2.49 -11.37
N GLU A 124 -22.40 3.16 -10.33
CA GLU A 124 -22.31 4.61 -10.13
C GLU A 124 -21.61 4.86 -8.80
N VAL A 125 -20.54 5.66 -8.83
CA VAL A 125 -19.82 6.09 -7.63
C VAL A 125 -20.37 7.45 -7.18
N HIS A 126 -20.66 7.56 -5.90
CA HIS A 126 -21.10 8.80 -5.27
C HIS A 126 -20.44 8.94 -3.89
N LEU A 127 -19.41 9.77 -3.82
CA LEU A 127 -18.74 10.11 -2.58
C LEU A 127 -19.54 11.16 -1.80
N GLU A 128 -19.76 10.90 -0.52
CA GLU A 128 -20.48 11.76 0.42
C GLU A 128 -19.59 12.05 1.64
N PHE A 129 -19.27 13.31 1.86
CA PHE A 129 -18.44 13.73 3.00
C PHE A 129 -19.31 14.27 4.13
N PRO A 130 -19.05 13.92 5.41
CA PRO A 130 -17.89 13.15 5.90
C PRO A 130 -18.13 11.63 6.02
N ARG A 131 -19.20 11.08 5.44
CA ARG A 131 -19.52 9.64 5.54
C ARG A 131 -18.36 8.79 5.02
N ASP A 132 -17.84 9.15 3.85
CA ASP A 132 -16.81 8.41 3.12
C ASP A 132 -15.38 8.80 3.51
N ASP A 133 -15.20 9.59 4.58
CA ASP A 133 -13.90 9.74 5.24
C ASP A 133 -13.58 8.53 6.13
N ALA A 134 -14.61 7.77 6.54
CA ALA A 134 -14.49 6.69 7.50
C ALA A 134 -13.98 5.39 6.90
N VAL A 135 -13.31 4.58 7.73
CA VAL A 135 -12.93 3.20 7.38
C VAL A 135 -14.17 2.38 7.03
N ASP A 136 -14.26 1.92 5.79
CA ASP A 136 -15.30 0.98 5.35
C ASP A 136 -14.94 -0.45 5.78
N LEU A 137 -15.55 -0.91 6.87
CA LEU A 137 -15.35 -2.26 7.41
C LEU A 137 -15.89 -3.39 6.49
N GLY A 138 -16.59 -3.04 5.40
CA GLY A 138 -17.07 -3.96 4.37
C GLY A 138 -16.12 -4.11 3.18
N ALA A 139 -15.17 -3.19 3.01
CA ALA A 139 -14.19 -3.21 1.93
C ALA A 139 -13.21 -4.39 2.06
N GLN A 140 -12.61 -4.80 0.94
CA GLN A 140 -11.53 -5.78 0.97
C GLN A 140 -10.29 -5.17 1.62
N CYS A 141 -9.91 -3.98 1.18
CA CYS A 141 -8.82 -3.21 1.75
C CYS A 141 -9.12 -1.72 1.62
N GLY A 142 -8.38 -0.94 2.38
CA GLY A 142 -8.36 0.51 2.27
C GLY A 142 -7.15 1.09 2.96
N TRP A 143 -6.95 2.38 2.80
CA TRP A 143 -5.90 3.10 3.50
C TRP A 143 -6.22 4.57 3.69
N HIS A 144 -5.70 5.12 4.79
CA HIS A 144 -5.60 6.56 5.06
C HIS A 144 -4.12 6.93 5.02
N PHE A 145 -3.74 7.77 4.07
CA PHE A 145 -2.34 8.04 3.75
C PHE A 145 -2.05 9.53 3.74
N LEU A 146 -1.08 9.97 4.55
CA LEU A 146 -0.64 11.36 4.62
C LEU A 146 0.82 11.45 4.23
N VAL A 147 1.11 12.29 3.25
CA VAL A 147 2.46 12.52 2.76
C VAL A 147 2.73 14.01 2.53
N GLY A 148 4.00 14.39 2.43
CA GLY A 148 4.39 15.71 1.93
C GLY A 148 5.65 16.26 2.59
N SER A 149 5.83 17.58 2.50
CA SER A 149 6.99 18.27 3.06
C SER A 149 6.60 19.13 4.27
N LEU A 150 7.50 19.19 5.25
CA LEU A 150 7.44 20.02 6.45
C LEU A 150 8.71 20.87 6.55
N TRP A 151 8.60 22.05 7.15
CA TRP A 151 9.74 22.93 7.41
C TRP A 151 9.78 23.39 8.87
N ASP A 152 10.98 23.44 9.44
CA ASP A 152 11.24 24.07 10.73
C ASP A 152 11.51 25.58 10.61
N ALA A 153 11.73 26.25 11.74
CA ALA A 153 11.96 27.69 11.79
C ALA A 153 13.29 28.11 11.13
N GLU A 154 14.26 27.19 11.04
CA GLU A 154 15.55 27.38 10.41
C GLU A 154 15.49 27.15 8.88
N GLY A 155 14.38 26.63 8.37
CA GLY A 155 14.17 26.34 6.95
C GLY A 155 14.68 24.96 6.52
N ASN A 156 15.01 24.08 7.47
CA ASN A 156 15.30 22.68 7.15
C ASN A 156 14.02 22.00 6.66
N GLU A 157 14.16 21.18 5.62
CA GLU A 157 13.04 20.49 4.99
C GLU A 157 13.03 19.01 5.38
N TYR A 158 11.83 18.52 5.72
CA TYR A 158 11.57 17.15 6.09
C TYR A 158 10.46 16.56 5.20
N GLY A 159 10.64 15.35 4.71
CA GLY A 159 9.56 14.55 4.13
C GLY A 159 8.85 13.77 5.23
N ILE A 160 7.52 13.71 5.18
CA ILE A 160 6.70 12.90 6.07
C ILE A 160 5.88 11.91 5.25
N GLU A 161 5.73 10.71 5.77
CA GLU A 161 4.89 9.64 5.24
C GLU A 161 4.25 8.92 6.41
N PHE A 162 2.94 8.77 6.39
CA PHE A 162 2.20 8.02 7.38
C PHE A 162 0.98 7.36 6.74
N MET A 163 0.93 6.03 6.79
CA MET A 163 -0.18 5.23 6.29
C MET A 163 -0.74 4.36 7.41
N LEU A 164 -2.06 4.38 7.55
CA LEU A 164 -2.79 3.26 8.14
C LEU A 164 -3.43 2.49 6.99
N PHE A 165 -2.98 1.26 6.77
CA PHE A 165 -3.52 0.37 5.75
C PHE A 165 -4.34 -0.73 6.42
N GLU A 166 -5.57 -0.94 5.99
CA GLU A 166 -6.44 -1.99 6.48
C GLU A 166 -6.80 -3.00 5.40
N GLN A 167 -6.95 -4.26 5.83
CA GLN A 167 -7.44 -5.34 4.99
C GLN A 167 -8.39 -6.23 5.78
N ALA A 168 -9.47 -6.66 5.13
CA ALA A 168 -10.32 -7.73 5.65
C ALA A 168 -9.60 -9.08 5.52
N MET A 169 -9.43 -9.78 6.64
CA MET A 169 -8.78 -11.09 6.67
C MET A 169 -9.58 -12.20 5.97
N TYR A 170 -10.91 -12.04 5.88
CA TYR A 170 -11.82 -12.98 5.21
C TYR A 170 -12.98 -12.22 4.54
N PRO A 171 -13.62 -12.80 3.51
CA PRO A 171 -14.89 -12.27 2.99
C PRO A 171 -15.93 -12.08 4.10
N PRO A 172 -16.75 -11.01 4.08
CA PRO A 172 -17.66 -10.67 5.18
C PRO A 172 -18.62 -11.80 5.60
N ALA A 173 -19.12 -12.59 4.64
CA ALA A 173 -19.97 -13.75 4.95
C ALA A 173 -19.24 -14.82 5.75
N PHE A 174 -18.03 -15.18 5.31
CA PHE A 174 -17.18 -16.16 5.99
C PHE A 174 -16.75 -15.67 7.37
N ALA A 175 -16.40 -14.39 7.51
CA ALA A 175 -16.02 -13.79 8.79
C ALA A 175 -17.13 -13.93 9.85
N ARG A 176 -18.41 -13.78 9.45
CA ARG A 176 -19.54 -13.99 10.36
C ARG A 176 -19.66 -15.45 10.82
N GLU A 177 -19.39 -16.42 9.96
CA GLU A 177 -19.36 -17.86 10.34
C GLU A 177 -18.21 -18.21 11.30
N LEU A 178 -17.16 -17.38 11.33
CA LEU A 178 -16.08 -17.45 12.31
C LEU A 178 -16.42 -16.75 13.64
N GLY A 179 -17.56 -16.05 13.74
CA GLY A 179 -17.92 -15.25 14.90
C GLY A 179 -17.10 -13.96 15.03
N LEU A 180 -16.62 -13.41 13.92
CA LEU A 180 -15.92 -12.12 13.87
C LEU A 180 -16.93 -11.00 13.57
N SER A 181 -16.86 -9.90 14.32
CA SER A 181 -17.47 -8.65 13.88
C SER A 181 -16.69 -8.08 12.68
N PRO A 182 -17.25 -7.11 11.92
CA PRO A 182 -16.50 -6.44 10.85
C PRO A 182 -15.15 -5.87 11.33
N LEU A 183 -15.10 -5.27 12.52
CA LEU A 183 -13.85 -4.77 13.11
C LEU A 183 -12.89 -5.91 13.47
N ASP A 184 -13.37 -7.02 14.06
CA ASP A 184 -12.52 -8.17 14.38
C ASP A 184 -11.93 -8.85 13.13
N ASN A 185 -12.58 -8.68 11.98
CA ASN A 185 -12.13 -9.21 10.70
C ASN A 185 -11.03 -8.37 10.04
N LEU A 186 -10.77 -7.16 10.53
CA LEU A 186 -9.68 -6.35 10.00
C LEU A 186 -8.32 -6.84 10.49
N VAL A 187 -7.34 -6.66 9.62
CA VAL A 187 -5.94 -6.47 9.96
C VAL A 187 -5.58 -5.03 9.60
N ALA A 188 -4.79 -4.36 10.44
CA ALA A 188 -4.30 -3.02 10.15
C ALA A 188 -2.79 -2.94 10.31
N GLU A 189 -2.15 -2.31 9.35
CA GLU A 189 -0.73 -2.03 9.25
C GLU A 189 -0.47 -0.54 9.47
N VAL A 190 0.63 -0.24 10.17
CA VAL A 190 1.15 1.11 10.38
C VAL A 190 2.45 1.25 9.60
N GLN A 191 2.48 2.18 8.64
CA GLN A 191 3.71 2.62 7.99
C GLN A 191 3.99 4.07 8.36
N PHE A 192 5.24 4.38 8.69
CA PHE A 192 5.63 5.71 9.12
C PHE A 192 7.08 5.98 8.79
N ALA A 193 7.34 7.07 8.06
CA ALA A 193 8.68 7.50 7.73
C ALA A 193 8.89 9.01 7.87
N ILE A 194 10.12 9.38 8.20
CA ILE A 194 10.61 10.76 8.17
C ILE A 194 11.88 10.80 7.32
N SER A 195 11.89 11.69 6.33
CA SER A 195 13.08 11.99 5.53
C SER A 195 13.66 13.34 5.93
N THR A 196 14.98 13.43 6.12
CA THR A 196 15.66 14.72 6.28
C THR A 196 16.35 15.09 4.98
N ARG A 197 16.01 16.23 4.37
CA ARG A 197 16.56 16.63 3.07
C ARG A 197 18.09 16.67 3.09
N GLY A 198 18.71 16.02 2.11
CA GLY A 198 20.16 15.91 1.97
C GLY A 198 20.84 14.93 2.93
N ASP A 199 20.06 14.25 3.77
CA ASP A 199 20.55 13.22 4.69
C ASP A 199 19.92 11.87 4.33
N ARG A 200 18.91 11.41 5.08
CA ARG A 200 18.39 10.05 4.96
C ARG A 200 16.87 9.96 5.14
N HIS A 201 16.30 8.95 4.50
CA HIS A 201 14.95 8.47 4.73
C HIS A 201 14.96 7.40 5.84
N HIS A 202 14.19 7.63 6.89
CA HIS A 202 14.02 6.71 8.02
C HIS A 202 12.59 6.20 8.05
N GLN A 203 12.39 4.93 7.73
CA GLN A 203 11.12 4.25 7.95
C GLN A 203 11.17 3.54 9.30
N ALA A 204 10.17 3.77 10.15
CA ALA A 204 9.93 2.91 11.29
C ALA A 204 9.64 1.47 10.81
N GLU A 205 9.98 0.47 11.63
CA GLU A 205 9.55 -0.89 11.37
C GLU A 205 8.03 -0.94 11.11
N PRO A 206 7.59 -1.40 9.93
CA PRO A 206 6.16 -1.52 9.63
C PRO A 206 5.58 -2.65 10.48
N LEU A 207 4.53 -2.32 11.23
CA LEU A 207 3.90 -3.24 12.19
C LEU A 207 2.43 -3.45 11.85
N VAL A 208 1.95 -4.66 12.13
CA VAL A 208 0.60 -5.10 11.79
C VAL A 208 -0.08 -5.78 12.96
N THR A 209 -1.38 -5.53 13.15
CA THR A 209 -2.18 -6.15 14.20
C THR A 209 -3.58 -6.52 13.71
N LEU A 210 -4.22 -7.48 14.40
CA LEU A 210 -5.57 -7.93 14.09
C LEU A 210 -6.60 -7.10 14.88
N GLY A 211 -7.81 -6.97 14.35
CA GLY A 211 -8.93 -6.31 15.03
C GLY A 211 -9.31 -6.94 16.37
N THR A 212 -9.04 -8.24 16.53
CA THR A 212 -9.22 -8.95 17.80
C THR A 212 -8.28 -8.48 18.92
N SER A 213 -7.24 -7.70 18.61
CA SER A 213 -6.26 -7.21 19.58
C SER A 213 -6.79 -6.08 20.46
N GLY A 214 -7.89 -5.42 20.06
CA GLY A 214 -8.39 -4.21 20.70
C GLY A 214 -7.60 -2.93 20.40
N LEU A 215 -6.47 -3.03 19.67
CA LEU A 215 -5.64 -1.87 19.30
C LEU A 215 -6.25 -1.04 18.17
N ILE A 216 -7.09 -1.65 17.33
CA ILE A 216 -7.76 -0.98 16.21
C ILE A 216 -9.07 -0.36 16.71
N ARG A 217 -9.22 0.95 16.51
CA ARG A 217 -10.44 1.70 16.80
C ARG A 217 -10.79 2.61 15.64
N THR A 218 -12.06 2.62 15.25
CA THR A 218 -12.59 3.51 14.21
C THR A 218 -13.80 4.28 14.75
N GLY A 219 -14.08 5.45 14.17
CA GLY A 219 -15.22 6.29 14.50
C GLY A 219 -15.59 7.19 13.32
N THR A 220 -16.85 7.62 13.26
CA THR A 220 -17.41 8.34 12.10
C THR A 220 -17.92 9.75 12.42
N SER A 221 -18.09 10.12 13.69
CA SER A 221 -18.49 11.47 14.09
C SER A 221 -18.01 11.80 15.51
N PRO A 222 -16.82 12.42 15.66
CA PRO A 222 -15.88 12.78 14.59
C PRO A 222 -15.26 11.54 13.91
N PHE A 223 -14.74 11.72 12.70
CA PHE A 223 -13.91 10.70 12.04
C PHE A 223 -12.70 10.37 12.93
N SER A 224 -12.41 9.07 13.05
CA SER A 224 -11.16 8.59 13.66
C SER A 224 -10.78 7.23 13.11
N PHE A 225 -9.48 7.04 12.90
CA PHE A 225 -8.88 5.74 12.67
C PHE A 225 -7.59 5.65 13.50
N ARG A 226 -7.53 4.67 14.41
CA ARG A 226 -6.47 4.50 15.39
C ARG A 226 -5.98 3.06 15.44
N VAL A 227 -4.66 2.91 15.44
CA VAL A 227 -3.95 1.65 15.73
C VAL A 227 -2.95 1.93 16.86
N GLY A 228 -3.35 1.64 18.10
CA GLY A 228 -2.55 1.97 19.28
C GLY A 228 -2.33 3.48 19.44
N ALA A 229 -1.08 3.91 19.42
CA ALA A 229 -0.65 5.30 19.51
C ALA A 229 -0.68 6.05 18.17
N ASN A 230 -0.89 5.33 17.06
CA ASN A 230 -0.93 5.87 15.70
C ASN A 230 -2.37 6.19 15.32
N SER A 231 -2.64 7.39 14.79
CA SER A 231 -4.02 7.82 14.54
C SER A 231 -4.17 8.99 13.58
N PHE A 232 -5.27 8.95 12.83
CA PHE A 232 -5.94 10.09 12.21
C PHE A 232 -7.21 10.40 13.01
N GLU A 233 -7.38 11.62 13.52
CA GLU A 233 -8.56 12.00 14.31
C GLU A 233 -9.04 13.41 13.96
N SER A 234 -10.24 13.52 13.39
CA SER A 234 -10.87 14.82 13.18
C SER A 234 -11.18 15.49 14.51
N LEU A 235 -10.94 16.80 14.57
CA LEU A 235 -11.23 17.63 15.74
C LEU A 235 -12.67 18.17 15.70
N GLU A 236 -13.39 17.94 14.60
CA GLU A 236 -14.77 18.34 14.38
C GLU A 236 -15.66 17.14 14.00
N ARG A 237 -16.96 17.22 14.32
CA ARG A 237 -17.90 16.10 14.14
C ARG A 237 -18.30 15.84 12.70
N ASP A 238 -18.39 16.90 11.90
CA ASP A 238 -19.06 16.91 10.60
C ASP A 238 -18.08 17.31 9.47
N SER A 239 -16.77 17.14 9.69
CA SER A 239 -15.70 17.47 8.74
C SER A 239 -14.45 16.62 9.00
N LEU A 240 -13.73 16.25 7.94
CA LEU A 240 -12.42 15.60 8.05
C LEU A 240 -11.40 16.51 8.75
N MET A 241 -11.39 17.80 8.40
CA MET A 241 -10.44 18.80 8.90
C MET A 241 -11.15 19.83 9.80
N PRO A 242 -10.47 20.41 10.81
CA PRO A 242 -9.08 20.15 11.20
C PRO A 242 -8.89 18.75 11.79
N MET A 243 -7.72 18.15 11.57
CA MET A 243 -7.40 16.77 11.96
C MET A 243 -6.11 16.74 12.75
N ARG A 244 -6.05 15.92 13.79
CA ARG A 244 -4.80 15.62 14.49
C ARG A 244 -4.26 14.27 14.03
N VAL A 245 -3.00 14.27 13.60
CA VAL A 245 -2.29 13.09 13.10
C VAL A 245 -1.14 12.78 14.04
N ARG A 246 -1.11 11.55 14.55
CA ARG A 246 -0.05 11.08 15.43
C ARG A 246 0.49 9.75 14.93
N SER A 247 1.80 9.61 14.97
CA SER A 247 2.46 8.35 14.68
C SER A 247 3.71 8.21 15.54
N VAL A 248 4.02 6.97 15.93
CA VAL A 248 5.20 6.59 16.68
C VAL A 248 5.77 5.30 16.10
N GLY A 249 7.08 5.21 16.03
CA GLY A 249 7.74 4.02 15.52
C GLY A 249 9.24 4.04 15.78
N VAL A 250 9.93 2.98 15.38
CA VAL A 250 11.37 2.85 15.57
C VAL A 250 12.00 2.28 14.29
N ASP A 251 12.96 2.99 13.70
CA ASP A 251 13.81 2.46 12.63
C ASP A 251 14.90 1.59 13.28
N LEU A 252 14.91 0.29 12.96
CA LEU A 252 15.85 -0.72 13.46
C LEU A 252 16.94 -1.06 12.43
N GLY A 253 17.05 -0.29 11.34
CA GLY A 253 18.03 -0.49 10.28
C GLY A 253 19.43 0.03 10.56
N GLY A 254 19.57 0.87 11.58
CA GLY A 254 20.85 1.41 12.03
C GLY A 254 21.58 0.51 13.04
N GLU A 255 22.75 0.98 13.50
CA GLU A 255 23.48 0.33 14.61
C GLU A 255 22.72 0.41 15.95
N GLN A 256 21.86 1.42 16.09
CA GLN A 256 21.01 1.65 17.25
C GLN A 256 19.57 1.88 16.80
N PRO A 257 18.57 1.45 17.60
CA PRO A 257 17.17 1.80 17.36
C PRO A 257 16.97 3.31 17.34
N LEU A 258 16.35 3.82 16.27
CA LEU A 258 16.09 5.24 16.08
C LEU A 258 14.59 5.52 16.26
N PRO A 259 14.15 6.08 17.39
CA PRO A 259 12.73 6.39 17.60
C PRO A 259 12.30 7.58 16.75
N LEU A 260 11.15 7.43 16.09
CA LEU A 260 10.49 8.44 15.27
C LEU A 260 9.12 8.77 15.87
N ARG A 261 8.71 10.05 15.81
CA ARG A 261 7.34 10.46 16.16
C ARG A 261 6.86 11.63 15.32
N CYS A 262 5.55 11.73 15.13
CA CYS A 262 4.89 12.96 14.70
C CYS A 262 3.67 13.26 15.58
N ASP A 263 3.40 14.54 15.80
CA ASP A 263 2.13 15.05 16.32
C ASP A 263 1.83 16.33 15.55
N LEU A 264 0.93 16.24 14.57
CA LEU A 264 0.60 17.29 13.62
C LEU A 264 -0.87 17.66 13.77
N VAL A 265 -1.18 18.96 13.75
CA VAL A 265 -2.55 19.46 13.62
C VAL A 265 -2.70 20.05 12.24
N LEU A 266 -3.52 19.41 11.42
CA LEU A 266 -3.82 19.80 10.06
C LEU A 266 -5.01 20.76 10.07
N THR A 267 -4.89 21.92 9.43
CA THR A 267 -5.88 23.01 9.55
C THR A 267 -6.89 23.06 8.41
N GLY A 268 -6.53 22.57 7.23
CA GLY A 268 -7.40 22.49 6.06
C GLY A 268 -6.60 22.28 4.78
N GLY A 269 -7.23 21.66 3.78
CA GLY A 269 -6.71 21.53 2.42
C GLY A 269 -7.53 22.35 1.43
N LYS A 270 -7.20 22.25 0.14
CA LYS A 270 -7.86 23.03 -0.92
C LYS A 270 -9.31 22.60 -1.17
N ALA A 271 -9.50 21.47 -1.84
CA ALA A 271 -10.80 20.88 -2.17
C ALA A 271 -10.60 19.38 -2.37
N VAL A 272 -11.64 18.59 -2.14
CA VAL A 272 -11.60 17.16 -2.46
C VAL A 272 -11.29 16.98 -3.95
N LEU A 273 -10.29 16.16 -4.23
CA LEU A 273 -9.91 15.70 -5.55
C LEU A 273 -10.42 14.27 -5.71
N GLU A 274 -11.56 14.10 -6.38
CA GLU A 274 -12.02 12.76 -6.79
C GLU A 274 -11.06 12.21 -7.85
N GLN A 275 -10.51 11.03 -7.60
CA GLN A 275 -9.59 10.37 -8.53
C GLN A 275 -10.35 9.46 -9.49
N GLY A 276 -9.77 9.18 -10.66
CA GLY A 276 -10.43 8.35 -11.67
C GLY A 276 -11.74 8.98 -12.18
N ASP A 277 -12.73 8.15 -12.50
CA ASP A 277 -14.06 8.61 -12.93
C ASP A 277 -14.94 8.88 -11.72
N HIS A 278 -14.94 10.14 -11.25
CA HIS A 278 -15.72 10.59 -10.08
C HIS A 278 -15.49 9.77 -8.80
N GLY A 279 -14.24 9.37 -8.55
CA GLY A 279 -13.85 8.56 -7.42
C GLY A 279 -13.70 7.06 -7.73
N ALA A 280 -14.05 6.60 -8.93
CA ALA A 280 -13.89 5.20 -9.34
C ALA A 280 -12.50 4.94 -9.95
N MET A 281 -11.69 4.07 -9.33
CA MET A 281 -10.32 3.75 -9.79
C MET A 281 -10.09 2.23 -9.95
N PRO A 282 -10.21 1.70 -11.18
CA PRO A 282 -11.41 1.84 -12.02
C PRO A 282 -12.56 0.98 -11.45
N SER A 283 -13.78 1.09 -11.97
CA SER A 283 -14.87 0.12 -11.75
C SER A 283 -15.01 -0.81 -12.94
N VAL A 284 -14.68 -2.10 -12.79
CA VAL A 284 -14.80 -3.09 -13.87
C VAL A 284 -15.46 -4.35 -13.34
N ALA A 285 -16.71 -4.59 -13.75
CA ALA A 285 -17.52 -5.72 -13.29
C ALA A 285 -17.52 -5.91 -11.75
N GLY A 286 -17.55 -4.80 -11.00
CA GLY A 286 -17.56 -4.80 -9.54
C GLY A 286 -16.20 -4.93 -8.86
N ILE A 287 -15.09 -4.99 -9.62
CA ILE A 287 -13.72 -4.87 -9.11
C ILE A 287 -13.29 -3.41 -9.25
N GLY A 288 -12.63 -2.87 -8.23
CA GLY A 288 -12.30 -1.45 -8.19
C GLY A 288 -12.26 -0.87 -6.79
N THR A 289 -11.78 0.36 -6.70
CA THR A 289 -11.76 1.13 -5.45
C THR A 289 -12.39 2.50 -5.61
N PHE A 290 -13.00 2.97 -4.53
CA PHE A 290 -13.29 4.39 -4.30
C PHE A 290 -11.98 5.10 -3.95
N TYR A 291 -11.76 6.30 -4.47
CA TYR A 291 -10.52 7.04 -4.25
C TYR A 291 -10.73 8.55 -4.33
N TYR A 292 -10.35 9.27 -3.27
CA TYR A 292 -10.17 10.71 -3.31
C TYR A 292 -8.90 11.14 -2.58
N SER A 293 -8.51 12.38 -2.86
CA SER A 293 -7.41 13.06 -2.21
C SER A 293 -7.84 14.42 -1.66
N VAL A 294 -7.09 14.93 -0.68
CA VAL A 294 -7.16 16.32 -0.22
C VAL A 294 -5.76 16.93 -0.33
N PRO A 295 -5.51 17.78 -1.35
CA PRO A 295 -4.22 18.42 -1.55
C PRO A 295 -4.08 19.71 -0.73
N ARG A 296 -2.86 20.24 -0.70
CA ARG A 296 -2.50 21.54 -0.11
C ARG A 296 -2.94 21.67 1.35
N ILE A 297 -2.76 20.60 2.12
CA ILE A 297 -3.06 20.61 3.54
C ILE A 297 -1.97 21.38 4.28
N ASP A 298 -2.39 22.43 4.97
CA ASP A 298 -1.56 23.21 5.90
C ASP A 298 -1.57 22.60 7.31
N ILE A 299 -0.63 23.05 8.13
CA ILE A 299 -0.48 22.66 9.54
C ILE A 299 -0.63 23.85 10.48
N ASP A 300 -1.02 23.60 11.74
CA ASP A 300 -0.95 24.58 12.82
C ASP A 300 0.49 24.62 13.37
N PRO A 301 1.24 25.71 13.19
CA PRO A 301 2.64 25.81 13.62
C PRO A 301 2.82 25.86 15.15
N GLN A 302 1.75 26.07 15.92
CA GLN A 302 1.82 26.10 17.39
C GLN A 302 1.65 24.72 18.02
N GLU A 303 0.98 23.80 17.32
CA GLU A 303 0.68 22.46 17.83
C GLU A 303 1.40 21.33 17.08
N SER A 304 2.14 21.64 16.01
CA SER A 304 2.75 20.63 15.14
C SER A 304 4.26 20.44 15.39
N SER A 305 4.67 19.18 15.56
CA SER A 305 6.09 18.81 15.66
C SER A 305 6.36 17.39 15.16
N ILE A 306 7.60 17.16 14.74
CA ILE A 306 8.15 15.82 14.51
C ILE A 306 9.27 15.54 15.51
N SER A 307 9.65 14.27 15.66
CA SER A 307 10.81 13.88 16.45
C SER A 307 11.61 12.78 15.79
N ILE A 308 12.93 12.97 15.77
CA ILE A 308 13.92 11.99 15.32
C ILE A 308 14.92 11.84 16.47
N ASP A 309 15.12 10.61 16.94
CA ASP A 309 16.02 10.30 18.07
C ASP A 309 15.68 11.07 19.36
N GLY A 310 14.39 11.26 19.63
CA GLY A 310 13.93 12.03 20.80
C GLY A 310 14.18 13.54 20.73
N ARG A 311 14.89 14.05 19.70
CA ARG A 311 14.96 15.48 19.42
C ARG A 311 13.62 15.91 18.86
N GLN A 312 12.92 16.78 19.57
CA GLN A 312 11.67 17.38 19.09
C GLN A 312 11.98 18.57 18.17
N ILE A 313 11.30 18.62 17.04
CA ILE A 313 11.48 19.60 15.97
C ILE A 313 10.11 20.24 15.72
N PRO A 314 9.86 21.45 16.25
CA PRO A 314 8.67 22.22 15.89
C PRO A 314 8.69 22.53 14.39
N VAL A 315 7.57 22.29 13.71
CA VAL A 315 7.42 22.60 12.30
C VAL A 315 6.52 23.82 12.14
N VAL A 316 6.95 24.78 11.33
CA VAL A 316 6.29 26.09 11.19
C VAL A 316 5.50 26.21 9.88
N ARG A 317 5.66 25.25 8.97
CA ARG A 317 4.99 25.16 7.68
C ARG A 317 4.92 23.71 7.24
N GLY A 318 3.85 23.35 6.54
CA GLY A 318 3.68 22.06 5.88
C GLY A 318 2.96 22.23 4.55
N GLU A 319 3.27 21.35 3.60
CA GLU A 319 2.54 21.21 2.35
C GLU A 319 2.23 19.73 2.18
N LEU A 320 1.08 19.33 2.71
CA LEU A 320 0.72 17.92 2.88
C LEU A 320 -0.41 17.52 1.93
N TRP A 321 -0.49 16.22 1.69
CA TRP A 321 -1.44 15.56 0.83
C TRP A 321 -2.03 14.38 1.59
N PHE A 322 -3.35 14.28 1.60
CA PHE A 322 -4.06 13.16 2.19
C PHE A 322 -4.74 12.35 1.09
N ASP A 323 -4.59 11.04 1.13
CA ASP A 323 -5.27 10.07 0.28
C ASP A 323 -6.13 9.13 1.12
N HIS A 324 -7.34 8.88 0.63
CA HIS A 324 -8.15 7.76 1.09
C HIS A 324 -8.67 6.96 -0.10
N GLN A 325 -8.31 5.69 -0.14
CA GLN A 325 -8.75 4.74 -1.16
C GLN A 325 -9.16 3.44 -0.49
N TRP A 326 -10.31 2.90 -0.89
CA TRP A 326 -10.84 1.67 -0.33
C TRP A 326 -11.73 0.94 -1.33
N GLY A 327 -11.91 -0.34 -1.13
CA GLY A 327 -12.80 -1.16 -1.95
C GLY A 327 -12.18 -2.51 -2.23
N PHE A 328 -12.26 -2.93 -3.48
CA PHE A 328 -11.82 -4.23 -3.93
C PHE A 328 -10.65 -4.12 -4.91
N LEU A 329 -9.45 -3.87 -4.35
CA LEU A 329 -8.23 -3.61 -5.11
C LEU A 329 -7.72 -4.84 -5.87
N SER A 330 -7.79 -6.04 -5.27
CA SER A 330 -7.21 -7.25 -5.86
C SER A 330 -8.05 -8.48 -5.57
N GLY A 331 -8.69 -9.05 -6.59
CA GLY A 331 -9.44 -10.29 -6.44
C GLY A 331 -9.97 -10.82 -7.76
N THR A 332 -10.97 -11.69 -7.66
CA THR A 332 -11.61 -12.29 -8.83
C THR A 332 -13.00 -11.72 -9.05
N SER A 333 -13.23 -11.24 -10.29
CA SER A 333 -14.53 -10.74 -10.76
C SER A 333 -15.64 -11.76 -10.51
N PRO A 334 -16.88 -11.33 -10.17
CA PRO A 334 -18.02 -12.25 -10.13
C PRO A 334 -18.41 -12.72 -11.55
N ASP A 335 -17.99 -12.00 -12.59
CA ASP A 335 -18.30 -12.30 -13.98
C ASP A 335 -17.35 -13.36 -14.59
N PRO A 336 -17.87 -14.52 -15.08
CA PRO A 336 -17.04 -15.58 -15.66
C PRO A 336 -16.34 -15.17 -16.96
N VAL A 337 -16.92 -14.26 -17.75
CA VAL A 337 -16.34 -13.79 -19.01
C VAL A 337 -15.11 -12.94 -18.72
N LEU A 338 -15.17 -12.06 -17.72
CA LEU A 338 -14.00 -11.29 -17.30
C LEU A 338 -12.90 -12.19 -16.71
N ARG A 339 -13.26 -13.12 -15.81
CA ARG A 339 -12.29 -14.09 -15.27
C ARG A 339 -11.60 -14.89 -16.38
N ALA A 340 -12.37 -15.34 -17.37
CA ALA A 340 -11.83 -16.06 -18.51
C ALA A 340 -10.86 -15.18 -19.32
N SER A 341 -11.25 -13.95 -19.63
CA SER A 341 -10.42 -12.97 -20.35
C SER A 341 -9.09 -12.71 -19.64
N ASP A 342 -9.12 -12.44 -18.34
CA ASP A 342 -7.94 -12.15 -17.53
C ASP A 342 -7.00 -13.36 -17.41
N SER A 343 -7.52 -14.57 -17.66
CA SER A 343 -6.81 -15.83 -17.55
C SER A 343 -6.53 -16.48 -18.91
N ILE A 344 -6.38 -15.68 -19.98
CA ILE A 344 -5.88 -16.15 -21.29
C ILE A 344 -4.35 -16.06 -21.37
N THR A 345 -3.78 -15.00 -20.80
CA THR A 345 -2.33 -14.74 -20.81
C THR A 345 -1.77 -14.68 -19.39
N ALA A 346 -0.44 -14.66 -19.26
CA ALA A 346 0.18 -14.39 -17.97
C ALA A 346 -0.30 -13.01 -17.44
N PRO A 347 -0.59 -12.90 -16.14
CA PRO A 347 -0.96 -11.61 -15.56
C PRO A 347 0.22 -10.64 -15.64
N ASN A 348 -0.08 -9.34 -15.55
CA ASN A 348 0.97 -8.34 -15.33
C ASN A 348 1.59 -8.55 -13.94
N PRO A 349 2.88 -8.22 -13.77
CA PRO A 349 3.49 -8.18 -12.44
C PRO A 349 2.74 -7.19 -11.55
N GLY A 350 2.62 -7.50 -10.25
CA GLY A 350 2.05 -6.57 -9.28
C GLY A 350 2.98 -5.39 -9.02
N GLY A 351 2.40 -4.28 -8.53
CA GLY A 351 3.10 -3.02 -8.27
C GLY A 351 2.61 -1.90 -9.16
N TRP A 352 3.05 -0.69 -8.85
CA TRP A 352 2.72 0.54 -9.55
C TRP A 352 3.77 1.61 -9.24
N ASP A 353 3.78 2.68 -10.03
CA ASP A 353 4.36 3.94 -9.56
C ASP A 353 3.26 5.00 -9.51
N TRP A 354 3.30 5.82 -8.47
CA TRP A 354 2.34 6.88 -8.19
C TRP A 354 3.05 8.18 -7.87
N PHE A 355 2.47 9.29 -8.33
CA PHE A 355 3.03 10.62 -8.19
C PHE A 355 1.94 11.61 -7.87
N MET A 356 2.24 12.52 -6.95
CA MET A 356 1.45 13.73 -6.74
C MET A 356 2.35 14.96 -6.72
N THR A 357 1.80 16.10 -7.11
CA THR A 357 2.51 17.38 -7.09
C THR A 357 1.64 18.53 -6.57
N HIS A 358 2.25 19.38 -5.76
CA HIS A 358 1.82 20.75 -5.47
C HIS A 358 2.67 21.70 -6.32
N LEU A 359 2.06 22.32 -7.31
CA LEU A 359 2.72 23.21 -8.26
C LEU A 359 2.42 24.69 -7.94
N SER A 360 3.30 25.55 -8.45
CA SER A 360 3.12 27.00 -8.45
C SER A 360 1.74 27.40 -8.99
N GLY A 361 1.16 28.48 -8.46
CA GLY A 361 -0.17 28.94 -8.88
C GLY A 361 -1.32 28.08 -8.35
N ASP A 362 -1.10 27.29 -7.29
CA ASP A 362 -2.10 26.42 -6.67
C ASP A 362 -2.71 25.38 -7.63
N ARG A 363 -1.84 24.68 -8.35
CA ARG A 363 -2.20 23.62 -9.30
C ARG A 363 -1.69 22.27 -8.80
N GLN A 364 -2.38 21.20 -9.14
CA GLN A 364 -1.99 19.83 -8.75
C GLN A 364 -2.06 18.88 -9.93
N VAL A 365 -1.14 17.93 -9.96
CA VAL A 365 -1.17 16.78 -10.88
C VAL A 365 -0.96 15.53 -10.05
N THR A 366 -1.87 14.57 -10.18
CA THR A 366 -1.67 13.17 -9.79
C THR A 366 -1.56 12.32 -11.03
N VAL A 367 -0.60 11.41 -11.07
CA VAL A 367 -0.51 10.40 -12.13
C VAL A 367 0.02 9.10 -11.57
N PHE A 368 -0.36 8.01 -12.21
CA PHE A 368 0.12 6.68 -11.86
C PHE A 368 0.36 5.84 -13.11
N ALA A 369 1.07 4.73 -12.93
CA ALA A 369 1.00 3.64 -13.89
C ALA A 369 1.22 2.30 -13.16
N PRO A 370 0.30 1.33 -13.33
CA PRO A 370 0.51 -0.04 -12.86
C PRO A 370 1.68 -0.70 -13.57
N HIS A 371 2.29 -1.67 -12.91
CA HIS A 371 3.29 -2.52 -13.55
C HIS A 371 2.70 -3.30 -14.73
N SER A 372 3.51 -3.56 -15.74
CA SER A 372 3.10 -4.30 -16.94
C SER A 372 4.20 -5.20 -17.47
N ASN A 373 3.81 -6.25 -18.19
CA ASN A 373 4.76 -7.16 -18.84
C ASN A 373 5.65 -6.46 -19.90
N GLU A 374 5.25 -5.29 -20.40
CA GLU A 374 6.08 -4.47 -21.31
C GLU A 374 7.35 -3.95 -20.64
N PHE A 375 7.28 -3.66 -19.34
CA PHE A 375 8.39 -3.12 -18.56
C PHE A 375 9.07 -4.17 -17.66
N ALA A 376 8.85 -5.46 -17.92
CA ALA A 376 9.36 -6.55 -17.10
C ALA A 376 10.88 -6.51 -16.87
N ASP A 377 11.64 -6.05 -17.87
CA ASP A 377 13.11 -5.93 -17.81
C ASP A 377 13.60 -4.87 -16.81
N PHE A 378 12.72 -4.02 -16.27
CA PHE A 378 13.04 -3.02 -15.25
C PHE A 378 12.77 -3.51 -13.82
N TYR A 379 12.04 -4.61 -13.66
CA TYR A 379 11.72 -5.19 -12.35
C TYR A 379 12.77 -6.24 -11.95
N GLY A 380 13.02 -6.40 -10.66
CA GLY A 380 13.97 -7.37 -10.10
C GLY A 380 15.44 -7.07 -10.44
N CYS A 381 15.75 -5.86 -10.90
CA CYS A 381 17.09 -5.48 -11.33
C CYS A 381 18.05 -5.32 -10.14
N THR A 382 18.95 -6.28 -9.95
CA THR A 382 19.94 -6.30 -8.84
C THR A 382 21.41 -6.22 -9.29
N GLY A 383 21.66 -6.14 -10.59
CA GLY A 383 23.00 -6.07 -11.18
C GLY A 383 23.84 -4.87 -10.74
N ASP A 384 25.13 -4.86 -11.08
CA ASP A 384 26.06 -3.79 -10.67
C ASP A 384 25.83 -2.47 -11.42
N THR A 385 25.22 -2.53 -12.60
CA THR A 385 24.87 -1.37 -13.42
C THR A 385 23.39 -1.02 -13.26
N PRO A 386 23.04 0.27 -13.18
CA PRO A 386 21.64 0.69 -13.18
C PRO A 386 20.97 0.32 -14.52
N PRO A 387 19.64 0.12 -14.53
CA PRO A 387 18.86 -0.01 -15.76
C PRO A 387 19.04 1.21 -16.69
N PRO A 388 18.75 1.08 -18.00
CA PRO A 388 18.71 2.23 -18.90
C PRO A 388 17.52 3.15 -18.55
N THR A 389 17.34 4.23 -19.33
CA THR A 389 16.15 5.07 -19.16
C THR A 389 14.87 4.28 -19.45
N MET A 390 13.96 4.20 -18.48
CA MET A 390 12.60 3.69 -18.68
C MET A 390 11.72 4.85 -19.17
N THR A 391 11.00 4.66 -20.27
CA THR A 391 10.05 5.65 -20.80
C THR A 391 8.69 5.00 -20.90
N ARG A 392 7.67 5.57 -20.25
CA ARG A 392 6.32 5.01 -20.25
C ARG A 392 5.24 6.07 -20.16
N ARG A 393 4.02 5.69 -20.54
CA ARG A 393 2.84 6.53 -20.40
C ARG A 393 2.32 6.50 -18.97
N VAL A 394 1.76 7.62 -18.54
CA VAL A 394 1.15 7.81 -17.22
C VAL A 394 -0.16 8.59 -17.38
N GLY A 395 -1.18 8.18 -16.62
CA GLY A 395 -2.50 8.78 -16.62
C GLY A 395 -2.89 9.23 -15.21
N GLY A 396 -3.77 10.22 -15.12
CA GLY A 396 -4.25 10.71 -13.83
C GLY A 396 -5.04 12.01 -13.94
N THR A 397 -4.99 12.83 -12.90
CA THR A 397 -5.86 14.00 -12.77
C THR A 397 -5.06 15.29 -12.62
N PHE A 398 -5.42 16.30 -13.40
CA PHE A 398 -4.98 17.68 -13.19
C PHE A 398 -6.08 18.46 -12.46
N MET A 399 -5.71 19.23 -11.44
CA MET A 399 -6.56 20.19 -10.75
C MET A 399 -6.01 21.61 -10.93
N ASP A 400 -6.83 22.52 -11.43
CA ASP A 400 -6.47 23.94 -11.59
C ASP A 400 -6.67 24.76 -10.30
N SER A 401 -6.30 26.04 -10.31
CA SER A 401 -6.43 26.94 -9.14
C SER A 401 -7.85 27.17 -8.66
N ASN A 402 -8.87 26.85 -9.46
CA ASN A 402 -10.29 26.96 -9.12
C ASN A 402 -10.88 25.62 -8.65
N ALA A 403 -10.03 24.62 -8.43
CA ALA A 403 -10.41 23.24 -8.12
C ALA A 403 -11.19 22.53 -9.25
N SER A 404 -11.10 23.01 -10.50
CA SER A 404 -11.61 22.26 -11.65
C SER A 404 -10.66 21.12 -11.98
N THR A 405 -11.21 19.92 -12.19
CA THR A 405 -10.44 18.73 -12.51
C THR A 405 -10.64 18.28 -13.95
N ARG A 406 -9.66 17.56 -14.48
CA ARG A 406 -9.77 16.79 -15.74
C ARG A 406 -8.71 15.69 -15.80
N LEU A 407 -8.99 14.67 -16.60
CA LEU A 407 -8.02 13.67 -17.01
C LEU A 407 -6.81 14.34 -17.69
N VAL A 408 -5.62 13.86 -17.36
CA VAL A 408 -4.37 14.21 -18.02
C VAL A 408 -3.57 12.96 -18.32
N TRP A 409 -2.91 12.97 -19.47
CA TRP A 409 -1.94 11.97 -19.87
C TRP A 409 -0.57 12.62 -20.11
N GLY A 410 0.47 11.84 -19.91
CA GLY A 410 1.84 12.26 -20.15
C GLY A 410 2.78 11.08 -20.27
N THR A 411 4.05 11.39 -20.50
CA THR A 411 5.14 10.43 -20.59
C THR A 411 6.10 10.69 -19.44
N VAL A 412 6.43 9.65 -18.68
CA VAL A 412 7.49 9.71 -17.66
C VAL A 412 8.76 9.05 -18.19
N HIS A 413 9.88 9.70 -17.94
CA HIS A 413 11.23 9.20 -18.18
C HIS A 413 11.94 9.02 -16.83
N VAL A 414 12.23 7.77 -16.47
CA VAL A 414 13.11 7.43 -15.34
C VAL A 414 14.51 7.27 -15.90
N ASP A 415 15.34 8.30 -15.74
CA ASP A 415 16.70 8.36 -16.28
C ASP A 415 17.80 8.19 -15.21
N ARG A 416 17.42 8.16 -13.93
CA ARG A 416 18.34 7.79 -12.82
C ARG A 416 17.68 6.81 -11.87
N TRP A 417 18.52 5.93 -11.35
CA TRP A 417 18.15 4.84 -10.48
C TRP A 417 18.99 4.89 -9.21
N VAL A 418 18.44 4.39 -8.12
CA VAL A 418 19.15 4.22 -6.85
C VAL A 418 19.13 2.77 -6.44
N LYS A 419 20.29 2.26 -6.02
CA LYS A 419 20.39 0.90 -5.50
C LYS A 419 20.09 0.93 -4.01
N VAL A 420 18.93 0.39 -3.65
CA VAL A 420 18.42 0.48 -2.30
C VAL A 420 19.05 -0.59 -1.41
N MET A 421 19.77 -0.16 -0.39
CA MET A 421 20.47 -1.03 0.56
C MET A 421 19.99 -0.88 2.02
N HIS A 422 19.28 0.20 2.33
CA HIS A 422 18.69 0.41 3.66
C HIS A 422 17.38 -0.36 3.83
N THR A 423 17.06 -0.71 5.07
CA THR A 423 15.85 -1.41 5.46
C THR A 423 15.49 -1.04 6.90
N PRO A 424 14.19 -0.87 7.24
CA PRO A 424 13.75 -0.49 8.59
C PRO A 424 14.02 -1.56 9.66
N ASN A 425 14.20 -2.83 9.26
CA ASN A 425 14.55 -3.93 10.16
C ASN A 425 15.25 -5.01 9.32
N PRO A 426 16.59 -5.09 9.29
CA PRO A 426 17.34 -6.04 8.47
C PRO A 426 17.06 -7.51 8.81
N GLN A 427 16.58 -7.80 10.03
CA GLN A 427 16.24 -9.16 10.44
C GLN A 427 14.90 -9.63 9.85
N ARG A 428 13.92 -8.73 9.69
CA ARG A 428 12.62 -9.03 9.06
C ARG A 428 12.59 -8.75 7.55
N TYR A 429 13.32 -7.74 7.11
CA TYR A 429 13.33 -7.25 5.75
C TYR A 429 14.78 -7.14 5.27
N PRO A 430 15.39 -8.23 4.77
CA PRO A 430 16.74 -8.19 4.22
C PRO A 430 16.84 -7.19 3.07
N ALA A 431 17.98 -6.51 2.95
CA ALA A 431 18.24 -5.63 1.82
C ALA A 431 18.16 -6.42 0.50
N THR A 432 17.38 -5.90 -0.46
CA THR A 432 17.15 -6.57 -1.75
C THR A 432 18.22 -6.23 -2.78
N ALA A 433 18.95 -5.12 -2.57
CA ALA A 433 19.91 -4.57 -3.52
C ALA A 433 19.30 -4.29 -4.90
N THR A 434 18.00 -3.99 -4.94
CA THR A 434 17.27 -3.70 -6.18
C THR A 434 17.46 -2.23 -6.58
N TRP A 435 17.55 -1.98 -7.89
CA TRP A 435 17.49 -0.64 -8.46
C TRP A 435 16.05 -0.13 -8.48
N TYR A 436 15.81 1.00 -7.84
CA TYR A 436 14.53 1.72 -7.86
C TYR A 436 14.65 3.03 -8.65
N PRO A 437 13.56 3.49 -9.29
CA PRO A 437 13.50 4.83 -9.86
C PRO A 437 13.87 5.91 -8.82
N ASN A 438 14.67 6.90 -9.22
CA ASN A 438 15.15 7.95 -8.31
C ASN A 438 15.25 9.34 -8.96
N HIS A 439 14.70 9.50 -10.15
CA HIS A 439 14.57 10.77 -10.85
C HIS A 439 13.57 10.59 -11.98
N TYR A 440 12.61 11.51 -12.08
CA TYR A 440 11.46 11.36 -12.97
C TYR A 440 11.30 12.66 -13.77
N ARG A 441 11.34 12.56 -15.10
CA ARG A 441 11.00 13.70 -15.98
C ARG A 441 9.68 13.40 -16.66
N PHE A 442 8.74 14.32 -16.55
CA PHE A 442 7.41 14.21 -17.16
C PHE A 442 7.28 15.18 -18.32
N GLU A 443 6.64 14.71 -19.38
CA GLU A 443 6.18 15.50 -20.53
C GLU A 443 4.68 15.26 -20.67
N PHE A 444 3.86 16.25 -20.33
CA PHE A 444 2.40 16.16 -20.35
C PHE A 444 1.82 16.67 -21.65
N ASP A 445 0.83 15.96 -22.19
CA ASP A 445 0.33 16.22 -23.55
C ASP A 445 -0.47 17.53 -23.62
N ASP A 446 -1.27 17.82 -22.59
CA ASP A 446 -2.25 18.90 -22.56
C ASP A 446 -2.18 19.66 -21.22
N LEU A 447 -0.99 20.09 -20.78
CA LEU A 447 -0.84 21.02 -19.65
C LEU A 447 -0.29 22.38 -20.12
N PRO A 448 -0.53 23.47 -19.36
CA PRO A 448 0.08 24.78 -19.66
C PRO A 448 1.61 24.71 -19.79
N ASP A 449 2.19 25.51 -20.67
CA ASP A 449 3.63 25.48 -21.02
C ASP A 449 4.58 25.52 -19.81
N ASP A 450 4.20 26.26 -18.75
CA ASP A 450 4.99 26.44 -17.53
C ASP A 450 5.00 25.21 -16.61
N ILE A 451 4.13 24.22 -16.84
CA ILE A 451 4.03 22.97 -16.08
C ILE A 451 3.84 21.72 -16.97
N SER A 452 4.03 21.86 -18.29
CA SER A 452 3.95 20.74 -19.24
C SER A 452 5.18 19.84 -19.19
N GLU A 453 6.29 20.34 -18.70
CA GLU A 453 7.52 19.58 -18.46
C GLU A 453 7.92 19.74 -16.99
N LEU A 454 7.93 18.63 -16.25
CA LEU A 454 8.22 18.61 -14.81
C LEU A 454 9.35 17.63 -14.51
N THR A 455 10.25 17.99 -13.60
CA THR A 455 11.25 17.08 -13.05
C THR A 455 11.01 16.89 -11.56
N LEU A 456 10.85 15.63 -11.13
CA LEU A 456 10.71 15.25 -9.72
C LEU A 456 12.05 14.64 -9.25
N THR A 457 12.65 15.26 -8.24
CA THR A 457 13.91 14.82 -7.62
C THR A 457 13.69 14.51 -6.14
N PRO A 458 13.95 13.28 -5.66
CA PRO A 458 13.91 12.92 -4.25
C PRO A 458 14.73 13.86 -3.37
N ILE A 459 14.23 14.16 -2.18
CA ILE A 459 14.94 15.05 -1.25
C ILE A 459 16.15 14.41 -0.58
N VAL A 460 16.35 13.10 -0.74
CA VAL A 460 17.51 12.33 -0.25
C VAL A 460 18.17 11.56 -1.40
N GLU A 461 19.48 11.32 -1.30
CA GLU A 461 20.26 10.66 -2.36
C GLU A 461 20.27 9.12 -2.24
N GLY A 462 20.15 8.58 -1.01
CA GLY A 462 20.28 7.14 -0.71
C GLY A 462 19.07 6.26 -1.08
N GLY A 463 18.06 6.85 -1.73
CA GLY A 463 16.77 6.22 -1.96
C GLY A 463 15.87 6.32 -0.74
N GLN A 464 14.56 6.39 -0.99
CA GLN A 464 13.54 6.55 0.04
C GLN A 464 12.90 5.20 0.32
N SER A 465 13.72 4.24 0.75
CA SER A 465 13.29 2.85 0.90
C SER A 465 12.40 2.64 2.10
N ALA A 466 11.33 1.90 1.84
CA ALA A 466 10.41 1.42 2.84
C ALA A 466 9.98 -0.03 2.52
N PHE A 467 9.27 -0.66 3.45
CA PHE A 467 8.65 -1.95 3.28
C PHE A 467 7.21 -1.92 3.81
N PHE A 468 6.33 -2.66 3.16
CA PHE A 468 5.11 -3.13 3.80
C PHE A 468 5.45 -4.24 4.81
N SER A 469 4.62 -4.40 5.84
CA SER A 469 4.76 -5.42 6.88
C SER A 469 4.71 -6.85 6.35
N HIS A 470 4.02 -7.06 5.22
CA HIS A 470 4.00 -8.35 4.52
C HIS A 470 5.22 -8.58 3.62
N GLY A 471 6.18 -7.65 3.58
CA GLY A 471 7.49 -7.82 2.97
C GLY A 471 7.64 -7.32 1.53
N VAL A 472 6.65 -6.67 0.93
CA VAL A 472 6.83 -5.94 -0.34
C VAL A 472 7.70 -4.71 -0.08
N GLN A 473 8.74 -4.52 -0.90
CA GLN A 473 9.60 -3.35 -0.82
C GLN A 473 9.05 -2.22 -1.70
N ILE A 474 9.12 -1.01 -1.18
CA ILE A 474 8.74 0.23 -1.85
C ILE A 474 9.88 1.25 -1.77
N CYS A 475 9.90 2.17 -2.72
CA CYS A 475 10.74 3.37 -2.66
C CYS A 475 9.82 4.57 -2.80
N GLU A 476 9.56 5.26 -1.70
CA GLU A 476 8.57 6.32 -1.65
C GLU A 476 8.96 7.47 -0.73
N GLY A 477 8.65 8.70 -1.12
CA GLY A 477 8.96 9.86 -0.30
C GLY A 477 8.85 11.20 -1.02
N ALA A 478 9.14 12.27 -0.29
CA ALA A 478 9.04 13.64 -0.78
C ALA A 478 10.02 13.94 -1.93
N VAL A 479 9.56 14.75 -2.88
CA VAL A 479 10.36 15.21 -4.03
C VAL A 479 10.26 16.72 -4.19
N VAL A 480 11.33 17.33 -4.69
CA VAL A 480 11.31 18.69 -5.25
C VAL A 480 10.81 18.62 -6.68
N VAL A 481 9.91 19.52 -7.06
CA VAL A 481 9.39 19.64 -8.42
C VAL A 481 10.03 20.85 -9.09
N SER A 482 10.66 20.64 -10.24
CA SER A 482 11.27 21.70 -11.06
C SER A 482 10.66 21.78 -12.46
N ASP A 483 10.64 22.97 -13.05
CA ASP A 483 10.22 23.18 -14.44
C ASP A 483 11.32 22.79 -15.45
N ARG A 484 11.04 22.97 -16.75
CA ARG A 484 12.00 22.73 -17.86
C ARG A 484 13.31 23.50 -17.76
N ASP A 485 13.29 24.65 -17.09
CA ASP A 485 14.45 25.54 -16.93
C ASP A 485 15.22 25.23 -15.63
N GLY A 486 14.72 24.28 -14.83
CA GLY A 486 15.30 23.86 -13.55
C GLY A 486 14.94 24.77 -12.37
N ASN A 487 13.92 25.62 -12.50
CA ASN A 487 13.44 26.42 -11.37
C ASN A 487 12.62 25.55 -10.43
N ASP A 488 12.81 25.71 -9.11
CA ASP A 488 11.94 25.11 -8.10
C ASP A 488 10.53 25.73 -8.19
N ILE A 489 9.55 24.91 -8.55
CA ILE A 489 8.16 25.33 -8.74
C ILE A 489 7.18 24.58 -7.82
N GLY A 490 7.69 23.74 -6.91
CA GLY A 490 6.79 22.94 -6.09
C GLY A 490 7.42 21.80 -5.29
N ARG A 491 6.53 21.06 -4.64
CA ARG A 491 6.83 19.82 -3.91
C ARG A 491 5.89 18.72 -4.37
N GLY A 492 6.29 17.47 -4.14
CA GLY A 492 5.45 16.34 -4.47
C GLY A 492 5.83 15.12 -3.66
N PHE A 493 5.27 14.00 -4.07
CA PHE A 493 5.65 12.68 -3.57
C PHE A 493 5.74 11.73 -4.76
N ALA A 494 6.70 10.81 -4.70
CA ALA A 494 6.86 9.76 -5.69
C ALA A 494 6.92 8.43 -4.94
N GLU A 495 6.15 7.45 -5.40
CA GLU A 495 6.07 6.10 -4.88
C GLU A 495 6.36 5.12 -6.02
N ALA A 496 7.27 4.17 -5.79
CA ALA A 496 7.56 3.05 -6.68
C ALA A 496 7.42 1.74 -5.90
N VAL A 497 6.40 0.94 -6.23
CA VAL A 497 5.97 -0.23 -5.46
C VAL A 497 6.40 -1.53 -6.13
N ALA A 498 7.00 -2.44 -5.37
CA ALA A 498 7.28 -3.82 -5.79
C ALA A 498 8.21 -3.99 -7.00
N PHE A 499 9.23 -3.13 -7.15
CA PHE A 499 10.32 -3.39 -8.10
C PHE A 499 11.21 -4.57 -7.67
N ALA A 500 11.34 -4.83 -6.37
CA ALA A 500 12.14 -5.93 -5.86
C ALA A 500 11.37 -7.26 -5.85
N ASP A 501 12.04 -8.36 -6.23
CA ASP A 501 11.55 -9.69 -5.91
C ASP A 501 11.79 -9.98 -4.42
N THR A 502 10.71 -9.93 -3.64
CA THR A 502 10.74 -10.22 -2.22
C THR A 502 10.08 -11.56 -1.86
N LEU A 503 9.73 -12.40 -2.84
CA LEU A 503 8.92 -13.61 -2.63
C LEU A 503 9.49 -14.51 -1.54
N ARG A 504 10.81 -14.76 -1.56
CA ARG A 504 11.48 -15.59 -0.54
C ARG A 504 11.39 -15.00 0.86
N ASN A 505 11.53 -13.68 0.99
CA ASN A 505 11.35 -13.04 2.29
C ASN A 505 9.90 -13.14 2.77
N ARG A 506 8.94 -12.99 1.84
CA ARG A 506 7.51 -13.16 2.13
C ARG A 506 7.19 -14.59 2.58
N LEU A 507 7.80 -15.62 1.99
CA LEU A 507 7.69 -17.00 2.47
C LEU A 507 8.18 -17.13 3.92
N ARG A 508 9.36 -16.58 4.24
CA ARG A 508 9.90 -16.58 5.60
C ARG A 508 8.98 -15.85 6.59
N LEU A 509 8.49 -14.66 6.23
CA LEU A 509 7.55 -13.86 7.04
C LEU A 509 6.22 -14.59 7.26
N ALA A 510 5.74 -15.35 6.28
CA ALA A 510 4.55 -16.19 6.38
C ALA A 510 4.74 -17.45 7.23
N GLY A 511 5.98 -17.76 7.66
CA GLY A 511 6.30 -19.02 8.34
C GLY A 511 6.35 -20.23 7.41
N LEU A 512 6.50 -20.01 6.10
CA LEU A 512 6.63 -21.05 5.08
C LEU A 512 8.11 -21.37 4.81
N PRO A 513 8.43 -22.57 4.31
CA PRO A 513 9.80 -22.92 3.91
C PRO A 513 10.32 -22.00 2.79
N ASP A 514 11.54 -21.49 2.94
CA ASP A 514 12.27 -20.80 1.87
C ASP A 514 12.98 -21.83 1.00
N THR A 515 12.22 -22.47 0.10
CA THR A 515 12.71 -23.47 -0.87
C THR A 515 12.27 -23.10 -2.28
N ASP A 516 13.01 -23.58 -3.29
CA ASP A 516 12.65 -23.35 -4.70
C ASP A 516 11.26 -23.91 -5.03
N GLU A 517 10.89 -25.05 -4.43
CA GLU A 517 9.58 -25.66 -4.59
C GLU A 517 8.46 -24.78 -4.01
N MET A 518 8.63 -24.27 -2.79
CA MET A 518 7.64 -23.39 -2.17
C MET A 518 7.54 -22.05 -2.90
N ALA A 519 8.67 -21.51 -3.39
CA ALA A 519 8.68 -20.30 -4.21
C ALA A 519 7.96 -20.51 -5.55
N ALA A 520 8.18 -21.63 -6.23
CA ALA A 520 7.46 -21.95 -7.46
C ALA A 520 5.95 -22.10 -7.24
N LEU A 521 5.52 -22.69 -6.12
CA LEU A 521 4.10 -22.80 -5.76
C LEU A 521 3.46 -21.45 -5.42
N ALA A 522 4.22 -20.55 -4.79
CA ALA A 522 3.70 -19.25 -4.33
C ALA A 522 3.73 -18.17 -5.43
N ALA A 523 4.59 -18.33 -6.44
CA ALA A 523 4.65 -17.43 -7.59
C ALA A 523 3.29 -17.32 -8.31
N GLU A 524 3.08 -16.19 -8.98
CA GLU A 524 1.81 -15.98 -9.69
C GLU A 524 1.71 -16.97 -10.87
N PRO A 525 0.65 -17.79 -10.94
CA PRO A 525 0.57 -18.85 -11.93
C PRO A 525 0.30 -18.29 -13.32
N THR A 526 0.98 -18.83 -14.32
CA THR A 526 0.60 -18.63 -15.73
C THR A 526 -0.51 -19.62 -16.11
N PRO A 527 -1.57 -19.20 -16.83
CA PRO A 527 -2.59 -20.11 -17.32
C PRO A 527 -1.99 -21.26 -18.15
N SER A 528 -2.48 -22.49 -17.96
CA SER A 528 -2.05 -23.61 -18.81
C SER A 528 -2.54 -23.41 -20.26
N PRO A 529 -1.90 -24.01 -21.26
CA PRO A 529 -2.36 -23.92 -22.66
C PRO A 529 -3.81 -24.38 -22.84
N GLU A 530 -4.25 -25.39 -22.09
CA GLU A 530 -5.62 -25.89 -22.12
C GLU A 530 -6.61 -24.89 -21.51
N LEU A 531 -6.27 -24.29 -20.36
CA LEU A 531 -7.09 -23.27 -19.72
C LEU A 531 -7.19 -22.02 -20.62
N ALA A 532 -6.06 -21.54 -21.14
CA ALA A 532 -6.01 -20.39 -22.04
C ALA A 532 -6.87 -20.61 -23.30
N ALA A 533 -6.77 -21.78 -23.93
CA ALA A 533 -7.57 -22.13 -25.11
C ALA A 533 -9.08 -22.23 -24.78
N ALA A 534 -9.42 -22.85 -23.65
CA ALA A 534 -10.80 -22.95 -23.19
C ALA A 534 -11.40 -21.57 -22.88
N ASN A 535 -10.64 -20.72 -22.20
CA ASN A 535 -11.03 -19.35 -21.87
C ASN A 535 -11.18 -18.47 -23.12
N ALA A 536 -10.25 -18.56 -24.07
CA ALA A 536 -10.35 -17.84 -25.34
C ALA A 536 -11.61 -18.25 -26.13
N ALA A 537 -11.93 -19.54 -26.17
CA ALA A 537 -13.18 -20.03 -26.79
C ALA A 537 -14.43 -19.56 -26.02
N PHE A 538 -14.36 -19.52 -24.68
CA PHE A 538 -15.44 -19.02 -23.84
C PHE A 538 -15.72 -17.54 -24.09
N VAL A 539 -14.69 -16.68 -24.08
CA VAL A 539 -14.83 -15.24 -24.36
C VAL A 539 -15.37 -15.01 -25.77
N ALA A 540 -14.86 -15.74 -26.78
CA ALA A 540 -15.35 -15.63 -28.16
C ALA A 540 -16.82 -16.02 -28.33
N ALA A 541 -17.36 -16.85 -27.43
CA ALA A 541 -18.77 -17.25 -27.41
C ALA A 541 -19.69 -16.25 -26.68
N HIS A 542 -19.14 -15.30 -25.91
CA HIS A 542 -19.88 -14.31 -25.13
C HIS A 542 -19.47 -12.85 -25.48
N PRO A 543 -19.46 -12.46 -26.77
CA PRO A 543 -19.01 -11.13 -27.18
C PRO A 543 -19.90 -10.00 -26.65
N ASP A 544 -21.22 -10.23 -26.55
CA ASP A 544 -22.18 -9.23 -26.06
C ASP A 544 -22.00 -8.96 -24.55
N GLU A 545 -21.69 -9.99 -23.77
CA GLU A 545 -21.41 -9.87 -22.34
C GLU A 545 -20.10 -9.11 -22.10
N MET A 546 -19.04 -9.45 -22.84
CA MET A 546 -17.78 -8.70 -22.79
C MET A 546 -17.98 -7.22 -23.18
N ALA A 547 -18.72 -6.95 -24.26
CA ALA A 547 -19.02 -5.58 -24.68
C ALA A 547 -19.82 -4.81 -23.61
N ALA A 548 -20.76 -5.48 -22.93
CA ALA A 548 -21.52 -4.88 -21.84
C ALA A 548 -20.63 -4.55 -20.61
N ILE A 549 -19.68 -5.43 -20.27
CA ILE A 549 -18.70 -5.19 -19.19
C ILE A 549 -17.87 -3.95 -19.50
N VAL A 550 -17.31 -3.85 -20.70
CA VAL A 550 -16.49 -2.70 -21.13
C VAL A 550 -17.33 -1.42 -21.16
N ALA A 551 -18.56 -1.47 -21.69
CA ALA A 551 -19.44 -0.31 -21.77
C ALA A 551 -19.92 0.20 -20.40
N ALA A 552 -20.00 -0.69 -19.40
CA ALA A 552 -20.38 -0.34 -18.03
C ALA A 552 -19.20 0.07 -17.15
N ALA A 553 -17.96 -0.14 -17.60
CA ALA A 553 -16.77 0.17 -16.83
C ALA A 553 -16.61 1.69 -16.62
N LYS A 554 -15.94 2.04 -15.52
CA LYS A 554 -15.69 3.43 -15.08
C LYS A 554 -14.22 3.64 -14.83
N GLY A 555 -13.67 4.76 -15.29
CA GLY A 555 -12.27 5.11 -15.04
C GLY A 555 -11.25 4.31 -15.85
N LEU A 556 -11.67 3.47 -16.80
CA LEU A 556 -10.74 2.72 -17.67
C LEU A 556 -9.88 3.65 -18.54
N GLU A 557 -10.36 4.85 -18.84
CA GLU A 557 -9.65 5.91 -19.56
C GLU A 557 -8.42 6.46 -18.82
N PHE A 558 -8.25 6.13 -17.54
CA PHE A 558 -7.03 6.41 -16.76
C PHE A 558 -5.97 5.30 -16.90
N PHE A 559 -6.37 4.12 -17.41
CA PHE A 559 -5.52 2.95 -17.56
C PHE A 559 -5.19 2.64 -19.03
N MET A 560 -6.09 3.01 -19.93
CA MET A 560 -5.95 2.79 -21.37
C MET A 560 -5.64 4.12 -22.04
N GLU A 561 -4.45 4.20 -22.66
CA GLU A 561 -4.05 5.36 -23.43
C GLU A 561 -5.13 5.71 -24.48
N PRO A 562 -5.47 6.99 -24.67
CA PRO A 562 -6.32 7.40 -25.78
C PRO A 562 -5.68 6.96 -27.09
N SER A 563 -6.36 6.10 -27.87
CA SER A 563 -5.87 5.74 -29.20
C SER A 563 -5.69 7.02 -30.01
N SER A 564 -4.50 7.20 -30.60
CA SER A 564 -4.15 8.37 -31.43
C SER A 564 -4.97 8.50 -32.73
N GLU A 565 -5.99 7.66 -32.93
CA GLU A 565 -6.99 7.77 -33.99
C GLU A 565 -8.40 7.80 -33.36
N ALA A 566 -9.01 8.99 -33.41
CA ALA A 566 -10.44 9.23 -33.20
C ALA A 566 -11.12 9.47 -34.56
#